data_AF-A0A136KV11-F1
#
_entry.id   AF-A0A136KV11-F1
#
_cell.length_a   1.000
_cell.length_b   1.000
_cell.length_c   1.000
_cell.angle_alpha   90.00
_cell.angle_beta   90.00
_cell.angle_gamma   90.00
#
_symmetry.space_group_name_H-M   'P 1'
#
loop_
_entity.id
_entity.type
_entity.pdbx_description
1 polymer ?
#
loop_
_entity_poly.entity_id
_entity_poly.type
_entity_poly.pdbx_seq_one_letter_code
_entity_poly.pdbx_strand_id
1 'polypeptide(L)' 'EERVATFSFRIKDIHPRVIAEKLAKENIYVWDGNYYAINVTERLGIEDQGGMVRVGAAHYNTVDEVARLKDALLKIGRN' A
#
# COMPACT_ATOMS: atom_id res chain seq x y z
N GLU A 1 -3.89 23.97 1.92
CA GLU A 1 -3.07 22.81 2.26
C GLU A 1 -3.93 21.57 2.18
N GLU A 2 -3.78 20.75 1.15
CA GLU A 2 -4.53 19.50 1.03
C GLU A 2 -3.59 18.39 0.61
N ARG A 3 -3.80 17.19 1.15
CA ARG A 3 -3.10 15.99 0.73
C ARG A 3 -3.70 15.52 -0.59
N VAL A 4 -2.86 15.04 -1.48
CA VAL A 4 -3.30 14.26 -2.64
C VAL A 4 -3.80 12.89 -2.18
N ALA A 5 -4.59 12.21 -3.02
CA ALA A 5 -5.16 10.89 -2.75
C ALA A 5 -4.14 9.75 -2.88
N THR A 6 -2.95 9.92 -2.31
CA THR A 6 -1.84 8.94 -2.31
C THR A 6 -1.48 8.58 -0.89
N PHE A 7 -1.54 7.30 -0.57
CA PHE A 7 -1.32 6.75 0.76
C PHE A 7 -0.22 5.72 0.71
N SER A 8 0.76 5.84 1.61
CA SER A 8 1.81 4.85 1.82
C SER A 8 1.69 4.26 3.22
N PHE A 9 1.73 2.93 3.34
CA PHE A 9 1.54 2.24 4.61
C PHE A 9 2.28 0.90 4.68
N ARG A 10 2.41 0.37 5.90
CA ARG A 10 2.85 -1.00 6.21
C ARG A 10 1.78 -1.67 7.08
N ILE A 11 1.67 -3.00 7.02
CA ILE A 11 0.81 -3.79 7.90
C ILE A 11 1.70 -4.66 8.78
N LYS A 12 1.92 -4.22 10.03
CA LYS A 12 2.80 -4.89 11.00
C LYS A 12 4.14 -5.28 10.33
N ASP A 13 4.58 -6.52 10.51
CA ASP A 13 5.82 -7.08 9.98
C ASP A 13 5.63 -7.82 8.64
N ILE A 14 4.47 -7.67 7.99
CA ILE A 14 4.21 -8.31 6.70
C ILE A 14 4.97 -7.55 5.61
N HIS A 15 5.84 -8.26 4.89
CA HIS A 15 6.60 -7.68 3.78
C HIS A 15 5.66 -7.04 2.74
N PRO A 16 5.89 -5.79 2.29
CA PRO A 16 5.00 -5.09 1.37
C PRO A 16 4.64 -5.85 0.09
N ARG A 17 5.62 -6.56 -0.50
CA ARG A 17 5.42 -7.47 -1.64
C ARG A 17 4.29 -8.49 -1.40
N VAL A 18 4.24 -9.09 -0.22
CA VAL A 18 3.23 -10.10 0.13
C VAL A 18 1.84 -9.46 0.23
N ILE A 19 1.75 -8.22 0.74
CA ILE A 19 0.49 -7.48 0.77
C ILE A 19 0.02 -7.18 -0.65
N ALA A 20 0.90 -6.69 -1.53
CA ALA A 20 0.59 -6.42 -2.93
C ALA A 20 0.12 -7.68 -3.67
N GLU A 21 0.77 -8.83 -3.46
CA GLU A 21 0.37 -10.10 -4.06
C GLU A 21 -1.00 -10.59 -3.55
N LYS A 22 -1.30 -10.41 -2.25
CA LYS A 22 -2.63 -10.74 -1.69
C LYS A 22 -3.72 -9.83 -2.26
N LEU A 23 -3.45 -8.54 -2.43
CA LEU A 23 -4.38 -7.58 -3.05
C LEU A 23 -4.58 -7.88 -4.54
N ALA A 24 -3.53 -8.26 -5.26
CA ALA A 24 -3.62 -8.62 -6.67
C ALA A 24 -4.55 -9.83 -6.91
N LYS A 25 -4.57 -10.82 -6.00
CA LYS A 25 -5.52 -11.95 -6.05
C LYS A 25 -6.99 -11.53 -5.90
N GLU A 26 -7.25 -10.35 -5.33
CA GLU A 26 -8.57 -9.74 -5.18
C GLU A 26 -8.87 -8.71 -6.30
N ASN A 27 -8.03 -8.66 -7.35
CA ASN A 27 -8.07 -7.68 -8.44
C ASN A 27 -7.89 -6.22 -7.96
N ILE A 28 -7.02 -6.01 -6.98
CA ILE A 28 -6.66 -4.69 -6.45
C ILE A 28 -5.16 -4.46 -6.69
N TYR A 29 -4.83 -3.53 -7.58
CA TYR A 29 -3.45 -3.28 -8.00
C TYR A 29 -2.84 -2.11 -7.23
N VAL A 30 -1.68 -2.35 -6.64
CA VAL A 30 -0.95 -1.41 -5.80
C VAL A 30 0.55 -1.49 -6.12
N TRP A 31 1.34 -0.54 -5.61
CA TRP A 31 2.80 -0.59 -5.71
C TRP A 31 3.42 -1.00 -4.38
N ASP A 32 4.43 -1.89 -4.41
CA ASP A 32 5.32 -2.17 -3.30
C ASP A 32 6.75 -1.62 -3.55
N GLY A 33 7.52 -1.37 -2.48
CA GLY A 33 8.89 -0.87 -2.55
C GLY A 33 9.06 0.60 -2.15
N ASN A 34 10.05 1.27 -2.75
CA ASN A 34 10.42 2.67 -2.43
C ASN A 34 9.94 3.71 -3.45
N TYR A 35 9.43 3.28 -4.62
CA TYR A 35 8.89 4.16 -5.67
C TYR A 35 9.87 5.27 -6.12
N TYR A 36 11.16 4.94 -6.20
CA TYR A 36 12.26 5.88 -6.48
C TYR A 36 12.55 6.90 -5.36
N ALA A 37 12.03 6.66 -4.15
CA ALA A 37 12.25 7.48 -2.96
C ALA A 37 13.13 6.78 -1.91
N ILE A 38 14.23 6.15 -2.34
CA ILE A 38 15.13 5.34 -1.50
C ILE A 38 15.59 6.06 -0.22
N ASN A 39 15.99 7.33 -0.31
CA ASN A 39 16.45 8.08 0.86
C ASN A 39 15.37 8.22 1.94
N VAL A 40 14.09 8.22 1.56
CA VAL A 40 12.97 8.31 2.51
C VAL A 40 12.81 6.99 3.25
N THR A 41 12.81 5.87 2.52
CA THR A 41 12.68 4.53 3.12
C THR A 41 13.91 4.15 3.96
N GLU A 42 15.11 4.57 3.57
CA GLU A 42 16.32 4.45 4.39
C GLU A 42 16.20 5.27 5.68
N ARG A 43 15.79 6.54 5.58
CA ARG A 43 15.66 7.42 6.76
C ARG A 43 14.61 6.93 7.76
N LEU A 44 13.56 6.27 7.26
CA LEU A 44 12.51 5.62 8.04
C LEU A 44 12.91 4.23 8.55
N GLY A 45 14.06 3.67 8.13
CA GLY A 45 14.56 2.37 8.58
C GLY A 45 13.74 1.18 8.06
N ILE A 46 13.17 1.30 6.87
CA ILE A 46 12.28 0.28 6.27
C ILE A 46 12.71 -0.17 4.87
N GLU A 47 13.80 0.37 4.32
CA GLU A 47 14.30 0.00 2.99
C GLU A 47 14.72 -1.47 2.94
N ASP A 48 15.50 -1.93 3.92
CA ASP A 48 15.91 -3.32 4.10
C ASP A 48 14.75 -4.27 4.40
N GLN A 49 13.60 -3.73 4.82
CA GLN A 49 12.34 -4.45 5.02
C GLN A 49 11.38 -4.34 3.82
N GLY A 50 11.87 -3.92 2.65
CA GLY A 50 11.13 -3.87 1.40
C GLY A 50 10.27 -2.62 1.17
N GLY A 51 10.47 -1.54 1.93
CA GLY A 51 9.81 -0.25 1.71
C GLY A 51 8.38 -0.18 2.23
N MET A 52 7.39 0.15 1.40
CA MET A 52 5.99 0.29 1.81
C MET A 52 5.04 -0.31 0.76
N VAL A 53 3.74 -0.30 1.04
CA VAL A 53 2.69 -0.37 0.03
C VAL A 53 2.20 1.05 -0.26
N ARG A 54 1.97 1.38 -1.53
CA ARG A 54 1.43 2.67 -1.97
C ARG A 54 0.19 2.45 -2.82
N VAL A 55 -0.85 3.17 -2.45
CA VAL A 55 -2.12 3.23 -3.19
C VAL A 55 -2.40 4.68 -3.53
N GLY A 56 -2.75 4.93 -4.78
CA GLY A 56 -3.17 6.24 -5.27
C GLY A 56 -4.50 6.11 -5.99
N ALA A 57 -5.47 6.95 -5.63
CA ALA A 57 -6.73 7.05 -6.37
C ALA A 57 -6.60 8.10 -7.50
N ALA A 58 -7.23 7.80 -8.64
CA ALA A 58 -7.41 8.72 -9.75
C ALA A 58 -8.88 9.16 -9.85
N HIS A 59 -9.17 10.08 -10.78
CA HIS A 59 -10.51 10.65 -10.98
C HIS A 59 -11.58 9.63 -11.40
N TYR A 60 -11.17 8.43 -11.84
CA TYR A 60 -12.07 7.34 -12.23
C TYR A 60 -12.33 6.34 -11.11
N ASN A 61 -11.62 6.45 -9.97
CA ASN A 61 -11.85 5.54 -8.86
C ASN A 61 -13.12 5.90 -8.09
N THR A 62 -13.77 4.89 -7.51
CA THR A 62 -15.03 5.05 -6.78
C THR A 62 -14.86 4.80 -5.28
N VAL A 63 -15.80 5.30 -4.48
CA VAL A 63 -15.85 5.03 -3.03
C VAL A 63 -16.02 3.52 -2.75
N ASP A 64 -16.72 2.79 -3.63
CA ASP A 64 -16.89 1.34 -3.52
C ASP A 64 -15.57 0.59 -3.72
N GLU A 65 -14.71 1.03 -4.64
CA GLU A 65 -13.35 0.48 -4.78
C GLU A 65 -12.50 0.74 -3.55
N VAL A 66 -12.61 1.92 -2.95
CA VAL A 66 -11.93 2.24 -1.67
C VAL A 66 -12.45 1.35 -0.53
N ALA A 67 -13.77 1.10 -0.49
CA ALA A 67 -14.36 0.18 0.48
C ALA A 67 -13.86 -1.27 0.28
N ARG A 68 -13.78 -1.75 -0.96
CA ARG A 68 -13.20 -3.07 -1.29
C ARG A 68 -11.74 -3.17 -0.85
N LEU A 69 -10.93 -2.14 -1.09
CA LEU A 69 -9.55 -2.07 -0.60
C LEU A 69 -9.49 -2.18 0.91
N LYS A 70 -10.28 -1.38 1.63
CA LYS A 70 -10.35 -1.41 3.11
C LYS A 70 -10.66 -2.82 3.61
N ASP A 71 -11.66 -3.49 3.04
CA ASP A 71 -12.07 -4.83 3.47
C ASP A 71 -10.97 -5.88 3.20
N ALA A 72 -10.28 -5.78 2.06
CA ALA A 72 -9.14 -6.64 1.76
C ALA A 72 -7.97 -6.41 2.74
N LEU A 73 -7.65 -5.17 3.06
CA LEU A 73 -6.59 -4.84 4.03
C LEU A 73 -6.92 -5.36 5.44
N LEU A 74 -8.18 -5.25 5.88
CA LEU A 74 -8.63 -5.79 7.16
C LEU A 74 -8.51 -7.32 7.22
N LYS A 75 -8.83 -8.03 6.14
CA LYS A 75 -8.60 -9.48 6.04
C LYS A 75 -7.11 -9.83 6.16
N ILE A 76 -6.25 -9.05 5.50
CA ILE A 76 -4.79 -9.28 5.53
C ILE A 76 -4.21 -9.06 6.93
N GLY A 77 -4.61 -7.99 7.63
CA GLY A 77 -4.01 -7.60 8.92
C GLY A 77 -4.52 -8.34 10.17
N ARG A 78 -5.61 -9.11 10.03
CA ARG A 78 -6.21 -9.93 11.11
C ARG A 78 -5.57 -11.32 11.25
N ASN A 79 -4.83 -11.78 10.23
CA ASN A 79 -3.97 -12.95 10.33
C ASN A 79 -2.62 -12.58 10.97
#